data_AF-A0A820I4K9-F1
#
_entry.id   AF-A0A820I4K9-F1
#
_cell.length_a   1.000
_cell.length_b   1.000
_cell.length_c   1.000
_cell.angle_alpha   90.00
_cell.angle_beta   90.00
_cell.angle_gamma   90.00
#
_symmetry.space_group_name_H-M   'P 1'
#
loop_
_entity.id
_entity.type
_entity.pdbx_description
1 polymer ?
#
loop_
_entity_poly.entity_id
_entity_poly.type
_entity_poly.pdbx_seq_one_letter_code
_entity_poly.pdbx_strand_id
1 'polypeptide(L)'
;GQCSNGSSLGSESILSRIADLFIGLNYKTRISKNCCVVTAESSSNYGIPTLNQCNKHGPFTSVPILNGGGCRNITAISEAQLTFCASN
;
A
#
# COMPACT_ATOMS: atom_id res chain seq x y z
N GLY A 1 -5.04 -8.21 -3.11
CA GLY A 1 -3.74 -7.66 -3.52
C GLY A 1 -2.86 -8.80 -3.97
N GLN A 2 -2.22 -8.69 -5.13
CA GLN A 2 -1.33 -9.73 -5.64
C GLN A 2 -0.12 -9.07 -6.29
N CYS A 3 1.06 -9.57 -5.97
CA CYS A 3 2.31 -9.13 -6.59
C CYS A 3 2.50 -9.76 -7.96
N SER A 4 3.16 -9.04 -8.86
CA SER A 4 3.59 -9.58 -10.16
C SER A 4 4.58 -10.74 -9.97
N ASN A 5 4.70 -11.62 -10.96
CA ASN A 5 5.67 -12.71 -10.95
C ASN A 5 7.09 -12.19 -10.68
N GLY A 6 7.83 -12.88 -9.81
CA GLY A 6 9.16 -12.46 -9.35
C GLY A 6 9.16 -11.46 -8.20
N SER A 7 7.99 -11.17 -7.61
CA SER A 7 7.88 -10.34 -6.41
C SER A 7 6.94 -10.99 -5.40
N SER A 8 7.21 -10.77 -4.13
CA SER A 8 6.39 -11.21 -3.02
C SER A 8 5.92 -10.02 -2.20
N LEU A 9 4.97 -10.24 -1.29
CA LEU A 9 4.56 -9.19 -0.35
C LEU A 9 5.77 -8.75 0.46
N GLY A 10 6.02 -7.44 0.50
CA GLY A 10 7.08 -6.87 1.32
C GLY A 10 6.66 -6.73 2.78
N SER A 11 7.61 -6.79 3.71
CA SER A 11 7.33 -6.59 5.14
C SER A 11 6.98 -5.14 5.47
N GLU A 12 6.21 -4.94 6.55
CA GLU A 12 5.93 -3.59 7.08
C GLU A 12 7.22 -2.86 7.52
N SER A 13 8.23 -3.61 7.96
CA SER A 13 9.53 -3.06 8.37
C SER A 13 10.33 -2.47 7.21
N ILE A 14 10.19 -3.01 6.01
CA ILE A 14 10.78 -2.41 4.80
C ILE A 14 9.93 -1.23 4.36
N LEU A 15 8.59 -1.41 4.34
CA LEU A 15 7.65 -0.36 3.94
C LEU A 15 7.91 0.94 4.71
N SER A 16 8.07 0.88 6.03
CA SER A 16 8.30 2.06 6.87
C SER A 16 9.63 2.76 6.57
N ARG A 17 10.66 2.02 6.12
CA ARG A 17 11.98 2.58 5.77
C ARG A 17 12.02 3.25 4.41
N ILE A 18 11.12 2.86 3.50
CA ILE A 18 11.11 3.35 2.12
C ILE A 18 9.84 4.13 1.78
N ALA A 19 8.97 4.39 2.76
CA ALA A 19 7.66 5.01 2.55
C ALA A 19 7.76 6.35 1.81
N ASP A 20 8.77 7.15 2.12
CA ASP A 20 9.02 8.45 1.50
C ASP A 20 9.31 8.37 0.00
N LEU A 21 9.81 7.23 -0.47
CA LEU A 21 10.09 7.01 -1.90
C LEU A 21 8.83 6.86 -2.74
N PHE A 22 7.64 6.68 -2.12
CA PHE A 22 6.38 6.60 -2.87
C PHE A 22 5.84 7.95 -3.32
N ILE A 23 6.32 9.07 -2.76
CA ILE A 23 5.95 10.41 -3.25
C ILE A 23 6.36 10.55 -4.72
N GLY A 24 5.44 11.04 -5.54
CA GLY A 24 5.67 11.22 -6.98
C GLY A 24 5.53 9.93 -7.80
N LEU A 25 5.49 8.75 -7.17
CA LEU A 25 5.20 7.49 -7.85
C LEU A 25 3.70 7.31 -8.04
N ASN A 26 3.33 6.38 -8.92
CA ASN A 26 1.95 6.07 -9.27
C ASN A 26 1.73 4.55 -9.23
N TYR A 27 0.47 4.10 -9.36
CA TYR A 27 0.12 2.69 -9.41
C TYR A 27 0.82 1.99 -10.57
N LYS A 28 1.45 0.85 -10.27
CA LYS A 28 2.11 0.02 -11.29
C LYS A 28 1.12 -0.70 -12.22
N THR A 29 -0.04 -1.09 -11.72
CA THR A 29 -1.01 -1.94 -12.45
C THR A 29 -2.40 -1.33 -12.55
N ARG A 30 -3.06 -1.08 -11.42
CA ARG A 30 -4.40 -0.48 -11.35
C ARG A 30 -4.54 0.38 -10.10
N ILE A 31 -5.45 1.35 -10.16
CA ILE A 31 -5.84 2.14 -8.99
C ILE A 31 -6.44 1.23 -7.93
N SER A 32 -6.18 1.53 -6.66
CA SER A 32 -6.79 0.84 -5.54
C SER A 32 -8.23 1.31 -5.29
N LYS A 33 -9.02 0.47 -4.63
CA LYS A 33 -10.37 0.81 -4.13
C LYS A 33 -10.36 1.14 -2.63
N ASN A 34 -9.21 1.01 -1.96
CA ASN A 34 -9.03 1.43 -0.57
C ASN A 34 -7.61 1.96 -0.31
N CYS A 35 -7.41 2.51 0.88
CA CYS A 35 -6.14 3.12 1.26
C CYS A 35 -5.19 2.23 2.06
N CYS A 36 -5.60 1.02 2.43
CA CYS A 36 -4.78 0.13 3.24
C CYS A 36 -3.78 -0.60 2.36
N VAL A 37 -2.53 -0.65 2.82
CA VAL A 37 -1.45 -1.34 2.12
C VAL A 37 -1.36 -2.75 2.67
N VAL A 38 -1.62 -3.74 1.81
CA VAL A 38 -1.34 -5.13 2.12
C VAL A 38 0.16 -5.38 2.04
N THR A 39 0.67 -6.01 3.09
CA THR A 39 2.07 -6.37 3.30
C THR A 39 2.17 -7.86 3.60
N ALA A 40 3.38 -8.36 3.87
CA ALA A 40 3.63 -9.75 4.22
C ALA A 40 3.01 -10.17 5.58
N GLU A 41 2.58 -9.19 6.39
CA GLU A 41 2.06 -9.43 7.71
C GLU A 41 0.60 -9.90 7.68
N SER A 42 0.18 -10.60 8.74
CA SER A 42 -1.18 -11.16 8.87
C SER A 42 -2.29 -10.11 8.92
N SER A 43 -1.93 -8.86 9.20
CA SER A 43 -2.83 -7.71 9.21
C SER A 43 -2.14 -6.51 8.59
N SER A 44 -2.93 -5.68 7.91
CA SER A 44 -2.45 -4.43 7.32
C SER A 44 -2.60 -3.28 8.32
N ASN A 45 -1.47 -2.70 8.73
CA ASN A 45 -1.42 -1.56 9.64
C ASN A 45 -1.00 -0.26 8.96
N TYR A 46 -0.60 -0.32 7.70
CA TYR A 46 -0.18 0.84 6.93
C TYR A 46 -1.27 1.25 5.94
N GLY A 47 -1.37 2.55 5.71
CA GLY A 47 -2.25 3.09 4.70
C GLY A 47 -1.87 4.49 4.26
N ILE A 48 -2.39 4.89 3.10
CA ILE A 48 -2.27 6.26 2.62
C ILE A 48 -3.26 7.12 3.42
N PRO A 49 -2.81 8.15 4.15
CA PRO A 49 -3.68 8.96 5.02
C PRO A 49 -4.67 9.80 4.22
N THR A 50 -4.29 10.22 3.02
CA THR A 50 -5.14 11.01 2.14
C THR A 50 -6.12 10.10 1.39
N LEU A 51 -7.31 9.92 1.94
CA LEU A 51 -8.34 9.02 1.40
C LEU A 51 -8.68 9.26 -0.07
N ASN A 52 -8.59 10.52 -0.52
CA ASN A 52 -8.89 10.91 -1.90
C ASN A 52 -7.75 10.63 -2.89
N GLN A 53 -6.57 10.20 -2.44
CA GLN A 53 -5.44 9.87 -3.31
C GLN A 53 -5.33 8.38 -3.58
N CYS A 54 -5.58 7.56 -2.57
CA CYS A 54 -5.40 6.12 -2.69
C CYS A 54 -6.36 5.44 -3.69
N ASN A 55 -7.41 6.15 -4.11
CA ASN A 55 -8.42 5.67 -5.04
C ASN A 55 -8.51 6.54 -6.31
N LYS A 56 -7.47 7.35 -6.59
CA LYS A 56 -7.46 8.28 -7.72
C LYS A 56 -6.23 8.08 -8.58
N HIS A 57 -6.37 8.31 -9.89
CA HIS A 57 -5.23 8.38 -10.79
C HIS A 57 -4.35 9.59 -10.48
N GLY A 58 -3.05 9.37 -10.46
CA GLY A 58 -2.04 10.42 -10.34
C GLY A 58 -0.92 10.01 -9.40
N PRO A 59 0.17 10.78 -9.37
CA PRO A 59 1.25 10.54 -8.42
C PRO A 59 0.75 10.70 -6.98
N PHE A 60 1.26 9.86 -6.08
CA PHE A 60 1.02 10.02 -4.65
C PHE A 60 1.67 11.32 -4.15
N THR A 61 0.96 12.07 -3.31
CA THR A 61 1.55 13.21 -2.59
C THR A 61 1.60 12.99 -1.09
N SER A 62 1.27 11.77 -0.66
CA SER A 62 1.36 11.31 0.72
C SER A 62 1.94 9.90 0.74
N VAL A 63 2.58 9.56 1.86
CA VAL A 63 3.26 8.28 2.03
C VAL A 63 2.38 7.32 2.83
N PRO A 64 2.58 6.00 2.68
CA PRO A 64 2.00 5.04 3.61
C PRO A 64 2.52 5.28 5.02
N ILE A 65 1.62 5.48 5.98
CA ILE A 65 1.95 5.62 7.40
C ILE A 65 1.19 4.60 8.23
N LEU A 66 1.70 4.32 9.42
CA LEU A 66 1.01 3.50 10.41
C LEU A 66 -0.35 4.12 10.76
N ASN A 67 -1.40 3.31 10.73
CA ASN A 67 -2.80 3.72 10.91
C ASN A 67 -3.32 4.73 9.87
N GLY A 68 -2.58 4.97 8.78
CA GLY A 68 -3.01 5.87 7.71
C GLY A 68 -4.32 5.39 7.07
N GLY A 69 -5.22 6.31 6.74
CA GLY A 69 -6.50 5.98 6.12
C GLY A 69 -7.43 5.13 6.98
N GLY A 70 -7.17 5.03 8.30
CA GLY A 70 -7.91 4.19 9.23
C GLY A 70 -7.46 2.72 9.26
N CYS A 71 -6.32 2.40 8.65
CA CYS A 71 -5.85 1.04 8.50
C CYS A 71 -5.14 0.55 9.76
N ARG A 72 -5.90 -0.06 10.69
CA ARG A 72 -5.37 -0.65 11.93
C ARG A 72 -5.84 -2.09 12.08
N ASN A 73 -4.92 -3.04 12.06
CA ASN A 73 -5.18 -4.48 12.13
C ASN A 73 -6.21 -4.96 11.09
N ILE A 74 -6.15 -4.41 9.86
CA ILE A 74 -7.12 -4.78 8.83
C ILE A 74 -6.73 -6.14 8.25
N THR A 75 -7.63 -7.12 8.42
CA THR A 75 -7.47 -8.48 7.85
C THR A 75 -8.29 -8.68 6.58
N ALA A 76 -9.31 -7.84 6.37
CA ALA A 76 -10.14 -7.88 5.18
C ALA A 76 -9.41 -7.21 4.00
N ILE A 77 -9.15 -7.99 2.95
CA ILE A 77 -8.50 -7.51 1.73
C ILE A 77 -9.57 -7.31 0.66
N SER A 78 -9.57 -6.15 0.00
CA SER A 78 -10.46 -5.89 -1.14
C SER A 78 -9.89 -6.41 -2.46
N GLU A 79 -10.76 -6.57 -3.45
CA GLU A 79 -10.40 -7.01 -4.80
C GLU A 79 -9.28 -6.15 -5.43
N ALA A 80 -9.32 -4.82 -5.28
CA ALA A 80 -8.31 -3.89 -5.79
C ALA A 80 -7.58 -3.19 -4.64
N GLN A 81 -6.82 -3.96 -3.88
CA GLN A 81 -6.04 -3.45 -2.75
C GLN A 81 -4.69 -2.84 -3.16
N LEU A 82 -4.32 -1.70 -2.58
CA LEU A 82 -2.93 -1.24 -2.48
C LEU A 82 -2.06 -2.36 -1.90
N THR A 83 -1.03 -2.75 -2.63
CA THR A 83 -0.20 -3.90 -2.26
C THR A 83 1.24 -3.48 -2.31
N PHE A 84 1.97 -3.68 -1.22
CA PHE A 84 3.41 -3.47 -1.19
C PHE A 84 4.12 -4.76 -1.61
N CYS A 85 4.81 -4.69 -2.75
CA CYS A 85 5.54 -5.81 -3.32
C CYS A 85 7.03 -5.50 -3.32
N ALA A 86 7.82 -6.44 -2.83
CA ALA A 86 9.28 -6.41 -2.92
C ALA A 86 9.74 -7.46 -3.94
N SER A 87 10.75 -7.12 -4.74
CA SER A 87 11.46 -8.13 -5.52
C SER A 87 12.13 -9.10 -4.56
N ASN A 88 12.09 -10.39 -4.90
CA ASN A 88 12.78 -11.43 -4.15
C ASN A 88 14.30 -11.24 -4.19
#